data_AF-A0A536RP19-F1
#
_entry.id   AF-A0A536RP19-F1
#
_cell.length_a   1.000
_cell.length_b   1.000
_cell.length_c   1.000
_cell.angle_alpha   90.00
_cell.angle_beta   90.00
_cell.angle_gamma   90.00
#
_symmetry.space_group_name_H-M   'P 1'
#
loop_
_entity.id
_entity.type
_entity.pdbx_description
1 polymer ?
#
loop_
_entity_poly.entity_id
_entity_poly.type
_entity_poly.pdbx_seq_one_letter_code
_entity_poly.pdbx_strand_id
1 'polypeptide(L)'
;MARADSLAKLAWAYGLHLARRRLKRPRSQLSALYATYAADGIRPMPAADRARHPALVGCINCGLCALAAGRLGKTRLPDLASSYMRLYARLGEAASDVSGARDGSAPDLAAASLVCPVGLPLEDVAAVVRRMTTR
;
A
#
# COMPACT_ATOMS: atom_id res chain seq x y z
N MET A 1 -28.06 -24.31 -35.99
CA MET A 1 -28.38 -23.02 -35.35
C MET A 1 -27.81 -21.91 -36.22
N ALA A 2 -28.66 -20.99 -36.70
CA ALA A 2 -28.21 -19.94 -37.61
C ALA A 2 -27.44 -18.86 -36.83
N ARG A 3 -26.46 -18.21 -37.48
CA ARG A 3 -25.64 -17.13 -36.88
C ARG A 3 -26.49 -16.02 -36.25
N ALA A 4 -27.66 -15.74 -36.84
CA ALA A 4 -28.62 -14.77 -36.32
C ALA A 4 -29.15 -15.13 -34.92
N ASP A 5 -29.45 -16.41 -34.66
CA ASP A 5 -29.94 -16.87 -33.35
C ASP A 5 -28.89 -16.70 -32.26
N SER A 6 -27.62 -16.97 -32.59
CA SER A 6 -26.50 -16.79 -31.68
C SER A 6 -26.29 -15.31 -31.35
N LEU A 7 -26.39 -14.43 -32.35
CA LEU A 7 -26.29 -12.98 -32.15
C LEU A 7 -27.46 -12.43 -31.33
N ALA A 8 -28.68 -12.91 -31.56
CA ALA A 8 -29.86 -12.52 -30.79
C ALA A 8 -29.73 -12.94 -29.31
N LYS A 9 -29.26 -14.17 -29.04
CA LYS A 9 -28.98 -14.65 -27.68
C LYS A 9 -27.90 -13.83 -26.99
N LEU A 10 -26.83 -13.47 -27.71
CA LEU A 10 -25.76 -12.64 -27.18
C LEU A 10 -26.25 -11.22 -26.86
N ALA A 11 -26.98 -10.59 -27.77
CA ALA A 11 -27.55 -9.25 -27.58
C ALA A 11 -28.51 -9.22 -26.39
N TRP A 12 -29.36 -10.25 -26.26
CA TRP A 12 -30.27 -10.42 -25.13
C TRP A 12 -29.52 -10.59 -23.81
N ALA A 13 -28.54 -11.48 -23.74
CA ALA A 13 -27.74 -11.70 -22.54
C ALA A 13 -26.97 -10.44 -22.11
N TYR A 14 -26.39 -9.73 -23.07
CA TYR A 14 -25.67 -8.47 -22.82
C TYR A 14 -26.63 -7.35 -22.36
N GLY A 15 -27.80 -7.23 -23.00
CA GLY A 15 -28.85 -6.30 -22.60
C GLY A 15 -29.32 -6.55 -21.17
N LEU A 16 -29.61 -7.80 -20.82
CA LEU A 16 -29.97 -8.20 -19.45
C LEU A 16 -28.85 -7.90 -18.45
N HIS A 17 -27.58 -8.17 -18.82
CA HIS A 17 -26.43 -7.86 -17.97
C HIS A 17 -26.34 -6.36 -17.67
N LEU A 18 -26.43 -5.51 -18.71
CA LEU A 18 -26.38 -4.06 -18.56
C LEU A 18 -27.57 -3.52 -17.75
N ALA A 19 -28.79 -4.02 -18.03
CA ALA A 19 -29.98 -3.63 -17.28
C ALA A 19 -29.84 -3.99 -15.80
N ARG A 20 -29.40 -5.22 -15.48
CA ARG A 20 -29.12 -5.64 -14.11
C ARG A 20 -28.03 -4.79 -13.45
N ARG A 21 -26.96 -4.45 -14.16
CA ARG A 21 -25.86 -3.63 -13.64
C ARG A 21 -26.29 -2.18 -13.37
N ARG A 22 -27.17 -1.62 -14.19
CA ARG A 22 -27.68 -0.24 -14.02
C ARG A 22 -28.77 -0.14 -12.97
N LEU A 23 -29.64 -1.15 -12.88
CA LEU A 23 -30.78 -1.14 -11.95
C LEU A 23 -30.43 -1.64 -10.55
N LYS A 24 -29.43 -2.54 -10.43
CA LYS A 24 -29.00 -3.06 -9.14
C LYS A 24 -28.01 -2.09 -8.50
N ARG A 25 -28.41 -1.47 -7.39
CA ARG A 25 -27.51 -0.65 -6.58
C ARG A 25 -26.31 -1.50 -6.15
N PRO A 26 -25.05 -1.09 -6.42
CA PRO A 26 -23.89 -1.86 -6.02
C PRO A 26 -23.92 -2.02 -4.49
N ARG A 27 -23.96 -3.27 -4.02
CA ARG A 27 -23.75 -3.55 -2.60
C ARG A 27 -22.27 -3.36 -2.31
N SER A 28 -21.97 -2.52 -1.33
CA SER A 28 -20.60 -2.36 -0.83
C SER A 28 -20.10 -3.71 -0.31
N GLN A 29 -18.98 -4.19 -0.84
CA GLN A 29 -18.27 -5.37 -0.33
C GLN A 29 -17.18 -4.98 0.69
N LEU A 30 -17.14 -3.72 1.10
CA LEU A 30 -16.07 -3.16 1.92
C LEU A 30 -15.96 -3.87 3.29
N SER A 31 -17.09 -4.20 3.91
CA SER A 31 -17.09 -4.91 5.20
C SER A 31 -16.53 -6.33 5.08
N ALA A 32 -16.90 -7.06 4.02
CA ALA A 32 -16.36 -8.38 3.73
C ALA A 32 -14.86 -8.33 3.44
N LEU A 33 -14.40 -7.30 2.72
CA LEU A 33 -12.99 -7.05 2.47
C LEU A 33 -12.21 -6.82 3.77
N TYR A 34 -12.70 -5.94 4.65
CA TYR A 34 -12.06 -5.69 5.95
C TYR A 34 -12.03 -6.92 6.85
N ALA A 35 -13.12 -7.70 6.89
CA ALA A 35 -13.14 -8.94 7.64
C ALA A 35 -12.11 -9.95 7.12
N THR A 36 -11.95 -10.05 5.79
CA THR A 36 -11.01 -10.97 5.15
C THR A 36 -9.56 -10.69 5.55
N TYR A 37 -9.17 -9.42 5.60
CA TYR A 37 -7.79 -9.01 5.87
C TYR A 37 -7.52 -8.55 7.31
N ALA A 38 -8.49 -8.74 8.21
CA ALA A 38 -8.35 -8.33 9.61
C ALA A 38 -7.17 -9.04 10.31
N ALA A 39 -6.95 -10.33 9.99
CA ALA A 39 -5.85 -11.13 10.53
C ALA A 39 -4.47 -10.63 10.05
N ASP A 40 -4.41 -10.07 8.84
CA ASP A 40 -3.19 -9.49 8.25
C ASP A 40 -2.90 -8.08 8.79
N GLY A 41 -3.76 -7.55 9.69
CA GLY A 41 -3.62 -6.20 10.23
C GLY A 41 -3.84 -5.10 9.20
N ILE A 42 -4.41 -5.43 8.03
CA ILE A 42 -4.67 -4.49 6.95
C ILE A 42 -5.82 -3.57 7.37
N ARG A 43 -5.51 -2.29 7.60
CA ARG A 43 -6.46 -1.25 8.00
C ARG A 43 -6.78 -0.30 6.85
N PRO A 44 -7.93 0.37 6.89
CA PRO A 44 -8.22 1.47 5.98
C PRO A 44 -7.19 2.60 6.17
N MET A 45 -6.65 3.11 5.08
CA MET A 45 -5.77 4.27 5.13
C MET A 45 -6.57 5.55 5.42
N PRO A 46 -6.18 6.36 6.42
CA PRO A 46 -6.83 7.65 6.71
C PRO A 46 -6.85 8.56 5.48
N ALA A 47 -7.87 9.42 5.37
CA ALA A 47 -8.00 10.32 4.21
C ALA A 47 -6.78 11.24 4.03
N ALA A 48 -6.21 11.73 5.13
CA ALA A 48 -4.98 12.54 5.12
C ALA A 48 -3.79 11.77 4.54
N ASP A 49 -3.58 10.52 4.97
CA ASP A 49 -2.49 9.69 4.47
C ASP A 49 -2.71 9.29 3.00
N ARG A 50 -3.97 9.04 2.59
CA ARG A 50 -4.33 8.77 1.18
C ARG A 50 -4.00 9.95 0.27
N ALA A 51 -4.25 11.18 0.71
CA ALA A 51 -3.93 12.37 -0.08
C ALA A 51 -2.42 12.53 -0.29
N ARG A 52 -1.62 12.15 0.71
CA ARG A 52 -0.15 12.20 0.66
C ARG A 52 0.47 11.01 -0.05
N HIS A 53 -0.26 9.89 -0.14
CA HIS A 53 0.22 8.61 -0.65
C HIS A 53 1.03 8.71 -1.95
N PRO A 54 0.63 9.48 -3.00
CA PRO A 54 1.41 9.58 -4.22
C PRO A 54 2.86 10.08 -3.99
N ALA A 55 3.06 10.98 -3.04
CA ALA A 55 4.38 11.49 -2.67
C ALA A 55 5.19 10.50 -1.81
N LEU A 56 4.53 9.53 -1.19
CA LEU A 56 5.14 8.57 -0.25
C LEU A 56 5.47 7.21 -0.89
N VAL A 57 5.05 6.97 -2.14
CA VAL A 57 5.24 5.67 -2.84
C VAL A 57 6.17 5.73 -4.05
N GLY A 58 6.87 6.84 -4.26
CA GLY A 58 7.77 7.05 -5.41
C GLY A 58 9.04 6.18 -5.41
N CYS A 59 9.20 5.27 -4.45
CA CYS A 59 10.44 4.51 -4.28
C CYS A 59 10.73 3.60 -5.48
N ILE A 60 11.94 3.77 -6.02
CA ILE A 60 12.50 2.94 -7.10
C ILE A 60 13.39 1.79 -6.60
N ASN A 61 13.47 1.57 -5.29
CA ASN A 61 14.20 0.45 -4.71
C ASN A 61 15.72 0.48 -4.99
N CYS A 62 16.36 1.64 -4.82
CA CYS A 62 17.80 1.80 -5.07
C CYS A 62 18.71 1.50 -3.85
N GLY A 63 18.17 1.50 -2.63
CA GLY A 63 18.91 1.17 -1.40
C GLY A 63 19.85 2.25 -0.81
N LEU A 64 20.04 3.39 -1.49
CA LEU A 64 20.95 4.46 -1.02
C LEU A 64 20.59 5.01 0.37
N CYS A 65 19.30 5.18 0.66
CA CYS A 65 18.83 5.69 1.93
C CYS A 65 19.17 4.76 3.11
N ALA A 66 19.18 3.45 2.89
CA ALA A 66 19.53 2.49 3.94
C ALA A 66 21.03 2.53 4.28
N LEU A 67 21.89 2.84 3.30
CA LEU A 67 23.32 3.10 3.55
C LEU A 67 23.52 4.39 4.35
N ALA A 68 22.83 5.47 3.99
CA ALA A 68 22.94 6.76 4.67
C ALA A 68 22.31 6.78 6.08
N ALA A 69 21.22 6.02 6.30
CA ALA A 69 20.56 5.92 7.60
C ALA A 69 21.38 5.17 8.66
N GLY A 70 22.48 4.52 8.26
CA GLY A 70 23.33 3.71 9.16
C GLY A 70 22.66 2.44 9.71
N ARG A 71 21.53 2.00 9.12
CA ARG A 71 20.72 0.89 9.66
C ARG A 71 20.46 -0.21 8.63
N LEU A 72 20.86 -1.43 8.98
CA LEU A 72 20.49 -2.68 8.32
C LEU A 72 19.43 -3.40 9.17
N GLY A 73 18.16 -3.04 8.97
CA GLY A 73 17.02 -3.65 9.66
C GLY A 73 16.73 -5.10 9.25
N LYS A 74 15.57 -5.63 9.66
CA LYS A 74 15.11 -6.97 9.20
C LYS A 74 14.62 -6.92 7.75
N THR A 75 14.11 -5.79 7.29
CA THR A 75 13.85 -5.57 5.86
C THR A 75 15.18 -5.45 5.12
N ARG A 76 15.33 -6.18 4.01
CA ARG A 76 16.55 -6.10 3.19
C ARG A 76 16.74 -4.64 2.73
N LEU A 77 17.97 -4.14 2.65
CA LEU A 77 18.29 -2.79 2.12
C LEU A 77 17.41 -2.26 0.98
N PRO A 78 17.09 -3.07 -0.07
CA PRO A 78 16.14 -2.66 -1.10
C PRO A 78 14.73 -2.32 -0.57
N ASP A 79 14.25 -3.08 0.41
CA ASP A 79 12.90 -2.96 0.94
C ASP A 79 12.65 -1.66 1.71
N LEU A 80 13.64 -0.89 2.17
CA LEU A 80 13.38 0.17 3.16
C LEU A 80 12.44 1.27 2.66
N ALA A 81 12.55 1.72 1.41
CA ALA A 81 11.64 2.74 0.86
C ALA A 81 10.49 2.14 0.03
N SER A 82 10.61 0.88 -0.43
CA SER A 82 9.52 0.16 -1.11
C SER A 82 8.59 -0.57 -0.15
N SER A 83 8.96 -0.82 1.10
CA SER A 83 8.19 -1.67 2.04
C SER A 83 7.17 -0.90 2.86
N TYR A 84 7.47 0.33 3.25
CA TYR A 84 6.63 1.06 4.20
C TYR A 84 5.21 1.32 3.71
N MET A 85 5.04 1.72 2.45
CA MET A 85 3.72 2.09 1.91
C MET A 85 3.29 1.26 0.69
N ARG A 86 4.24 0.66 -0.05
CA ARG A 86 3.92 -0.12 -1.26
C ARG A 86 3.49 -1.55 -0.92
N LEU A 87 4.00 -2.12 0.18
CA LEU A 87 3.70 -3.47 0.63
C LEU A 87 2.95 -3.43 1.95
N TYR A 88 1.66 -3.12 1.87
CA TYR A 88 0.80 -2.94 3.03
C TYR A 88 0.78 -4.16 3.98
N ALA A 89 0.94 -5.37 3.44
CA ALA A 89 1.07 -6.61 4.22
C ALA A 89 2.37 -6.70 5.06
N ARG A 90 3.42 -5.96 4.70
CA ARG A 90 4.71 -5.93 5.42
C ARG A 90 4.84 -4.76 6.37
N LEU A 91 3.80 -3.94 6.48
CA LEU A 91 3.78 -2.74 7.31
C LEU A 91 4.14 -3.05 8.79
N GLY A 92 3.71 -4.19 9.33
CA GLY A 92 4.06 -4.63 10.68
C GLY A 92 5.54 -4.95 10.88
N GLU A 93 6.20 -5.54 9.88
CA GLU A 93 7.66 -5.76 9.91
C GLU A 93 8.40 -4.43 9.84
N ALA A 94 7.91 -3.55 8.97
CA ALA A 94 8.43 -2.21 8.76
C ALA A 94 8.30 -1.33 10.03
N ALA A 95 7.29 -1.55 10.88
CA ALA A 95 7.18 -0.88 12.18
C ALA A 95 8.44 -1.03 13.04
N SER A 96 9.05 -2.22 13.03
CA SER A 96 10.30 -2.50 13.76
C SER A 96 11.50 -1.74 13.20
N ASP A 97 11.39 -1.28 11.94
CA ASP A 97 12.45 -0.55 11.27
C ASP A 97 12.45 0.95 11.56
N VAL A 98 11.28 1.50 11.89
CA VAL A 98 11.09 2.92 12.24
C VAL A 98 11.05 3.18 13.75
N SER A 99 10.95 2.14 14.58
CA SER A 99 10.85 2.25 16.04
C SER A 99 12.19 2.15 16.79
N GLY A 100 13.31 1.96 16.06
CA GLY A 100 14.65 1.83 16.63
C GLY A 100 15.15 0.39 16.62
N ALA A 101 16.47 0.20 16.50
CA ALA A 101 17.08 -1.12 16.61
C ALA A 101 17.08 -1.63 18.07
N ARG A 102 17.35 -2.93 18.27
CA ARG A 102 17.42 -3.58 19.60
C ARG A 102 18.43 -2.92 20.56
N ASP A 103 19.34 -2.10 20.04
CA ASP A 103 20.37 -1.36 20.77
C ASP A 103 19.98 0.09 21.10
N GLY A 104 18.75 0.52 20.77
CA GLY A 104 18.27 1.88 21.05
C GLY A 104 18.72 2.94 20.05
N SER A 105 19.49 2.59 19.01
CA SER A 105 19.83 3.53 17.94
C SER A 105 18.67 3.67 16.95
N ALA A 106 18.19 4.90 16.76
CA ALA A 106 17.19 5.22 15.74
C ALA A 106 17.89 5.53 14.41
N PRO A 107 17.31 5.12 13.26
CA PRO A 107 17.88 5.47 11.95
C PRO A 107 17.86 6.99 11.72
N ASP A 108 18.91 7.50 11.08
CA ASP A 108 18.95 8.90 10.63
C ASP A 108 18.13 9.06 9.34
N LEU A 109 16.82 9.28 9.52
CA LEU A 109 15.87 9.44 8.42
C LEU A 109 16.05 10.75 7.66
N ALA A 110 16.63 11.77 8.29
CA ALA A 110 16.93 13.05 7.66
C ALA A 110 18.08 12.88 6.66
N ALA A 111 19.20 12.28 7.09
CA ALA A 111 20.33 11.95 6.21
C ALA A 111 19.90 11.00 5.08
N ALA A 112 19.06 10.02 5.41
CA ALA A 112 18.54 9.06 4.44
C ALA A 112 17.65 9.72 3.36
N SER A 113 16.88 10.75 3.72
CA SER A 113 16.04 11.49 2.77
C SER A 113 16.88 12.33 1.81
N LEU A 114 17.98 12.92 2.30
CA LEU A 114 18.90 13.74 1.50
C LEU A 114 19.57 12.97 0.35
N VAL A 115 19.82 11.68 0.53
CA VAL A 115 20.46 10.84 -0.51
C VAL A 115 19.44 10.20 -1.46
N CYS A 116 18.14 10.43 -1.28
CA CYS A 116 17.12 9.79 -2.09
C CYS A 116 17.05 10.42 -3.49
N PRO A 117 17.34 9.69 -4.57
CA PRO A 117 17.36 10.24 -5.94
C PRO A 117 15.97 10.67 -6.45
N VAL A 118 14.90 10.19 -5.80
CA VAL A 118 13.51 10.51 -6.13
C VAL A 118 12.83 11.40 -5.07
N GLY A 119 13.61 11.92 -4.11
CA GLY A 119 13.12 12.88 -3.12
C GLY A 119 12.08 12.34 -2.14
N LEU A 120 12.17 11.08 -1.72
CA LEU A 120 11.25 10.53 -0.71
C LEU A 120 11.45 11.18 0.67
N PRO A 121 10.38 11.68 1.30
CA PRO A 121 10.45 12.21 2.66
C PRO A 121 10.35 11.05 3.67
N LEU A 122 11.47 10.44 4.04
CA LEU A 122 11.47 9.20 4.84
C LEU A 122 10.98 9.40 6.28
N GLU A 123 11.11 10.61 6.83
CA GLU A 123 10.51 10.97 8.13
C GLU A 123 8.98 10.90 8.08
N ASP A 124 8.38 11.44 7.03
CA ASP A 124 6.94 11.39 6.81
C ASP A 124 6.46 9.97 6.59
N VAL A 125 7.19 9.20 5.77
CA VAL A 125 6.91 7.77 5.56
C VAL A 125 6.94 7.02 6.88
N ALA A 126 7.97 7.22 7.70
CA ALA A 126 8.08 6.59 9.01
C ALA A 126 6.94 7.00 9.96
N ALA A 127 6.54 8.27 9.94
CA ALA A 127 5.42 8.75 10.73
C ALA A 127 4.10 8.08 10.33
N VAL A 128 3.84 7.88 9.03
CA VAL A 128 2.67 7.14 8.55
C VAL A 128 2.73 5.68 8.99
N VAL A 129 3.87 5.01 8.83
CA VAL A 129 4.05 3.61 9.23
C VAL A 129 3.76 3.42 10.72
N ARG A 130 4.32 4.30 11.58
CA ARG A 130 4.04 4.27 13.02
C ARG A 130 2.54 4.37 13.28
N ARG A 131 1.85 5.39 12.73
CA ARG A 131 0.40 5.57 12.89
C ARG A 131 -0.41 4.36 12.44
N MET A 132 -0.02 3.74 11.33
CA MET A 132 -0.76 2.62 10.75
C MET A 132 -0.49 1.28 11.47
N THR A 133 0.54 1.20 12.33
CA THR A 133 0.98 -0.02 13.03
C THR A 133 0.72 0.02 14.54
N THR A 134 0.67 1.20 15.15
CA THR A 134 0.15 1.36 16.52
C THR A 134 -1.35 1.08 16.57
N ARG A 135 -1.78 0.29 17.56
CA ARG A 135 -3.16 -0.13 17.75
C ARG A 135 -4.08 1.02 18.07
#